data_AF-A0A354NUK0-F1
#
_entry.id   AF-A0A354NUK0-F1
#
_cell.length_a   1.000
_cell.length_b   1.000
_cell.length_c   1.000
_cell.angle_alpha   90.00
_cell.angle_beta   90.00
_cell.angle_gamma   90.00
#
_symmetry.space_group_name_H-M   'P 1'
#
loop_
_entity.id
_entity.type
_entity.pdbx_description
1 polymer ?
#
loop_
_entity_poly.entity_id
_entity_poly.type
_entity_poly.pdbx_seq_one_letter_code
_entity_poly.pdbx_strand_id
1 'polypeptide(L)' 'FHRYDGAGHGFWYYDRPAYRPEQAMDSWGKTLAFFGENLS' A
#
# COMPACT_ATOMS: atom_id res chain seq x y z
N PHE A 1 3.78 -11.05 5.20
CA PHE A 1 2.44 -10.73 4.67
C PHE A 1 1.86 -9.57 5.47
N HIS A 2 1.35 -8.53 4.81
CA HIS A 2 0.73 -7.37 5.47
C HIS A 2 -0.76 -7.36 5.14
N ARG A 3 -1.59 -7.30 6.19
CA ARG A 3 -3.04 -7.15 6.07
C ARG A 3 -3.42 -5.75 6.56
N TYR A 4 -4.36 -5.14 5.88
CA TYR A 4 -4.90 -3.83 6.20
C TYR A 4 -6.38 -3.95 6.51
N ASP A 5 -6.74 -3.96 7.79
CA ASP A 5 -8.15 -4.02 8.18
C ASP A 5 -8.87 -2.73 7.74
N GLY A 6 -10.09 -2.89 7.22
CA GLY A 6 -10.85 -1.78 6.63
C GLY A 6 -10.42 -1.36 5.21
N ALA A 7 -9.37 -1.97 4.63
CA ALA A 7 -8.91 -1.75 3.27
C ALA A 7 -9.10 -3.00 2.40
N GLY A 8 -10.17 -2.98 1.60
CA GLY A 8 -10.52 -4.06 0.68
C GLY A 8 -9.76 -3.99 -0.65
N HIS A 9 -10.17 -4.80 -1.62
CA HIS A 9 -9.59 -4.78 -2.96
C HIS A 9 -9.63 -3.37 -3.58
N GLY A 10 -8.52 -2.94 -4.19
CA GLY A 10 -8.43 -1.65 -4.86
C GLY A 10 -8.16 -0.45 -3.93
N PHE A 11 -7.72 -0.66 -2.69
CA PHE A 11 -7.45 0.45 -1.76
C PHE A 11 -6.31 1.40 -2.19
N TRP A 12 -5.54 1.02 -3.22
CA TRP A 12 -4.51 1.83 -3.86
C TRP A 12 -5.05 2.78 -4.96
N TYR A 13 -6.27 2.58 -5.45
CA TYR A 13 -6.80 3.35 -6.58
C TYR A 13 -7.29 4.72 -6.12
N TYR A 14 -6.42 5.73 -6.24
CA TYR A 14 -6.67 7.10 -5.74
C TYR A 14 -7.92 7.77 -6.34
N ASP A 15 -8.33 7.35 -7.53
CA ASP A 15 -9.50 7.86 -8.27
C ASP A 15 -10.81 7.14 -7.92
N ARG A 16 -10.77 6.11 -7.06
CA ARG A 16 -11.93 5.25 -6.76
C ARG A 16 -12.38 5.38 -5.31
N PRO A 17 -13.67 5.13 -5.00
CA PRO A 17 -14.20 5.16 -3.62
C PRO A 17 -13.53 4.17 -2.66
N ALA A 18 -12.89 3.14 -3.20
CA ALA A 18 -12.15 2.15 -2.43
C ALA A 18 -10.84 2.71 -1.85
N TYR A 19 -10.36 3.88 -2.30
CA TYR A 19 -9.10 4.45 -1.87
C TYR A 19 -9.01 4.58 -0.35
N ARG A 20 -7.90 4.10 0.24
CA ARG A 20 -7.60 4.23 1.66
C ARG A 20 -6.20 4.82 1.80
N PRO A 21 -6.07 6.15 1.94
CA PRO A 21 -4.78 6.82 1.82
C PRO A 21 -3.76 6.38 2.87
N GLU A 22 -4.17 6.14 4.11
CA GLU A 22 -3.27 5.72 5.18
C GLU A 22 -2.63 4.36 4.88
N GLN A 23 -3.46 3.38 4.52
CA GLN A 23 -3.04 2.02 4.18
C GLN A 23 -2.25 2.00 2.88
N ALA A 24 -2.65 2.80 1.88
CA ALA A 24 -1.93 2.93 0.61
C ALA A 24 -0.52 3.49 0.82
N MET A 25 -0.37 4.58 1.59
CA MET A 25 0.93 5.20 1.82
C MET A 25 1.85 4.35 2.70
N ASP A 26 1.33 3.70 3.75
CA ASP A 26 2.11 2.73 4.53
C ASP A 26 2.55 1.54 3.67
N SER A 27 1.65 1.00 2.84
CA SER A 27 2.00 -0.06 1.89
C SER A 27 3.02 0.41 0.87
N TRP A 28 2.99 1.68 0.45
CA TRP A 28 3.97 2.24 -0.47
C TRP A 28 5.37 2.28 0.15
N GLY A 29 5.46 2.76 1.39
CA GLY A 29 6.71 2.80 2.16
C GLY A 29 7.35 1.41 2.28
N LYS A 30 6.56 0.37 2.58
CA LYS A 30 7.04 -1.02 2.68
C LYS A 30 7.54 -1.56 1.35
N THR A 31 6.84 -1.29 0.25
CA THR A 31 7.27 -1.73 -1.08
C THR A 31 8.58 -1.05 -1.49
N LEU A 32 8.73 0.25 -1.26
CA LEU A 32 9.97 0.97 -1.56
C LEU A 32 11.14 0.51 -0.68
N ALA A 33 10.90 0.25 0.62
CA ALA A 33 11.91 -0.31 1.51
C ALA A 33 12.39 -1.69 1.03
N PHE A 34 11.47 -2.58 0.65
CA PHE A 34 11.82 -3.88 0.10
C PHE A 34 12.70 -3.78 -1.15
N PHE A 35 12.35 -2.90 -2.09
CA PHE A 35 13.19 -2.67 -3.27
C PHE A 35 14.53 -2.05 -2.92
N GLY A 36 14.59 -1.12 -1.97
CA GLY A 36 15.83 -0.54 -1.48
C GLY A 36 16.77 -1.57 -0.83
N GLU A 37 16.24 -2.63 -0.22
CA GLU A 37 17.03 -3.70 0.39
C GLU A 37 17.49 -4.78 -0.59
N ASN A 38 16.72 -5.03 -1.67
CA ASN A 38 16.90 -6.23 -2.49
C ASN A 38 17.32 -5.93 -3.94
N LEU A 39 17.15 -4.70 -4.42
CA LEU A 39 17.41 -4.32 -5.82
C LEU A 39 18.36 -3.11 -5.95
N SER A 40 19.06 -2.75 -4.87
CA SER A 40 20.06 -1.69 -4.84
C SER A 40 21.39 -2.11 -5.44
#